data_AF-A0A8T1UXT3-F1
#
_entry.id   AF-A0A8T1UXT3-F1
#
_cell.length_a   1.000
_cell.length_b   1.000
_cell.length_c   1.000
_cell.angle_alpha   90.00
_cell.angle_beta   90.00
_cell.angle_gamma   90.00
#
_symmetry.space_group_name_H-M   'P 1'
#
loop_
_entity.id
_entity.type
_entity.pdbx_description
1 polymer ?
#
loop_
_entity_poly.entity_id
_entity_poly.type
_entity_poly.pdbx_seq_one_letter_code
_entity_poly.pdbx_strand_id
1 'polypeptide(L)' 'MTAVITVHADENKLPILFIIRGVPGGDIEKDELKTYPLGHYYFVQESAWMDGRCCDFYASEVLPRELNGATVVLADNFD' A
#
# COMPACT_ATOMS: atom_id res chain seq x y z
N MET A 1 -6.89 9.93 -2.45
CA MET A 1 -5.76 9.01 -2.57
C MET A 1 -4.83 9.29 -1.41
N THR A 2 -4.42 8.26 -0.70
CA THR A 2 -3.40 8.31 0.35
C THR A 2 -2.24 7.44 -0.06
N ALA A 3 -1.02 7.82 0.29
CA ALA A 3 0.19 7.06 0.00
C ALA A 3 0.87 6.67 1.31
N VAL A 4 1.14 5.37 1.47
CA VAL A 4 1.97 4.85 2.54
C VAL A 4 3.38 4.70 2.00
N ILE A 5 4.31 5.44 2.61
CA ILE A 5 5.72 5.39 2.27
C ILE A 5 6.40 4.53 3.32
N THR A 6 7.17 3.55 2.86
CA THR A 6 7.99 2.71 3.74
C THR A 6 9.44 2.83 3.30
N VAL A 7 10.29 3.08 4.28
CA VAL A 7 11.73 3.24 4.09
C VAL A 7 12.39 2.05 4.75
N HIS A 8 13.29 1.39 4.02
CA HIS A 8 14.11 0.33 4.57
C HIS A 8 15.51 0.85 4.90
N ALA A 9 16.14 0.29 5.92
CA ALA A 9 17.40 0.80 6.47
C ALA A 9 18.61 0.62 5.53
N ASP A 10 18.49 -0.25 4.52
CA ASP A 10 19.48 -0.44 3.46
C ASP A 10 19.41 0.62 2.34
N GLU A 11 18.72 1.73 2.60
CA GLU A 11 18.47 2.84 1.67
C GLU A 11 17.63 2.48 0.45
N ASN A 12 17.11 1.24 0.36
CA ASN A 12 16.16 0.89 -0.67
C ASN A 12 14.77 1.44 -0.34
N LYS A 13 14.21 2.15 -1.31
CA LYS A 13 12.82 2.58 -1.24
C LYS A 13 11.92 1.40 -1.56
N LEU A 14 11.10 0.99 -0.59
CA LEU A 14 10.09 -0.04 -0.83
C LEU A 14 8.97 0.52 -1.73
N PRO A 15 8.25 -0.34 -2.46
CA PRO A 15 7.06 0.06 -3.20
C PRO A 15 6.05 0.80 -2.31
N ILE A 16 5.51 1.90 -2.84
CA ILE A 16 4.46 2.68 -2.19
C ILE A 16 3.17 1.87 -2.23
N LEU A 17 2.42 1.86 -1.13
CA LEU A 17 1.02 1.44 -1.12
C LEU A 17 0.14 2.67 -1.31
N PHE A 18 -0.59 2.73 -2.43
CA PHE A 18 -1.62 3.73 -2.67
C PHE A 18 -2.97 3.19 -2.21
N ILE A 19 -3.64 3.96 -1.37
CA ILE A 19 -5.02 3.71 -0.96
C ILE A 19 -5.92 4.61 -1.81
N ILE A 20 -6.68 3.96 -2.69
CA ILE A 20 -7.56 4.60 -3.65
C ILE A 20 -8.96 4.63 -3.07
N ARG A 21 -9.64 5.79 -3.22
CA ARG A 21 -11.02 5.92 -2.78
C ARG A 21 -11.92 5.15 -3.73
N GLY A 22 -12.64 4.16 -3.22
CA GLY A 22 -13.58 3.40 -4.04
C GLY A 22 -14.31 2.32 -3.25
N VAL A 23 -15.13 1.55 -3.94
CA VAL A 23 -15.84 0.41 -3.35
C VAL A 23 -14.95 -0.83 -3.51
N PRO A 24 -14.52 -1.49 -2.42
CA PRO A 24 -13.77 -2.73 -2.52
C PRO A 24 -14.54 -3.79 -3.33
N GLY A 25 -13.90 -4.35 -4.36
CA GLY A 25 -14.54 -5.30 -5.28
C GLY A 25 -15.49 -4.68 -6.31
N GLY A 26 -15.65 -3.36 -6.32
CA GLY A 26 -16.39 -2.62 -7.34
C GLY A 26 -15.60 -2.43 -8.63
N ASP A 27 -16.25 -1.81 -9.62
CA ASP A 27 -15.63 -1.47 -10.89
C ASP A 27 -14.64 -0.31 -10.73
N ILE A 28 -13.57 -0.35 -11.51
CA ILE A 28 -12.60 0.74 -11.65
C ILE A 28 -12.62 1.27 -13.09
N GLU A 29 -12.53 2.59 -13.25
CA GLU A 29 -12.44 3.20 -14.56
C GLU A 29 -11.09 2.82 -15.20
N LYS A 30 -11.12 2.16 -16.36
CA LYS A 30 -9.90 1.63 -16.99
C LYS A 30 -8.93 2.74 -17.42
N ASP A 31 -9.43 3.92 -17.71
CA ASP A 31 -8.59 5.08 -18.06
C ASP A 31 -7.89 5.66 -16.83
N GLU A 32 -8.49 5.54 -15.64
CA GLU A 32 -7.85 5.92 -14.37
C GLU A 32 -6.60 5.08 -14.12
N LEU A 33 -6.64 3.77 -14.42
CA LEU A 33 -5.50 2.87 -14.26
C LEU A 33 -4.27 3.32 -15.06
N LYS A 34 -4.45 4.04 -16.17
CA LYS A 34 -3.33 4.55 -16.99
C LYS A 34 -2.59 5.70 -16.30
N THR A 35 -3.20 6.34 -15.31
CA THR A 35 -2.61 7.44 -14.56
C THR A 35 -1.78 6.97 -13.36
N TYR A 36 -1.90 5.69 -13.00
CA TYR A 36 -1.27 5.13 -11.82
C TYR A 36 0.19 4.75 -12.09
N PRO A 37 1.14 5.16 -11.22
CA PRO A 37 2.55 4.81 -11.39
C PRO A 37 2.81 3.30 -11.28
N LEU A 38 3.58 2.75 -12.20
CA LEU A 38 3.94 1.34 -12.20
C LEU A 38 4.90 0.98 -11.06
N GLY A 39 4.93 -0.30 -10.67
CA GLY A 39 5.85 -0.81 -9.64
C GLY A 39 5.42 -0.50 -8.20
N HIS A 40 4.15 -0.18 -8.00
CA HIS A 40 3.56 0.12 -6.70
C HIS A 40 2.33 -0.74 -6.43
N TYR A 41 1.91 -0.78 -5.17
CA TYR A 41 0.74 -1.54 -4.74
C TYR A 41 -0.45 -0.61 -4.58
N TYR A 42 -1.65 -1.15 -4.81
CA TYR A 42 -2.90 -0.42 -4.76
C TYR A 42 -3.91 -1.17 -3.91
N PHE A 43 -4.59 -0.45 -3.03
CA PHE A 43 -5.68 -0.99 -2.22
C PHE A 43 -6.89 -0.06 -2.35
N VAL A 44 -8.06 -0.63 -2.62
CA VAL A 44 -9.31 0.14 -2.76
C VAL A 44 -10.02 0.16 -1.42
N GLN A 45 -10.36 1.35 -0.93
CA GLN A 45 -11.01 1.56 0.36
C GLN A 45 -11.92 2.80 0.31
N GLU A 46 -13.05 2.78 1.03
CA GLU A 46 -14.13 3.77 0.85
C GLU A 46 -13.78 5.21 1.26
N SER A 47 -12.91 5.39 2.25
CA SER A 47 -12.41 6.68 2.73
C SER A 47 -11.03 7.05 2.19
N ALA A 48 -10.38 6.16 1.44
CA ALA A 48 -8.97 6.23 1.08
C ALA A 48 -8.03 6.44 2.28
N TRP A 49 -8.34 5.83 3.43
CA TRP A 49 -7.51 5.90 4.63
C TRP A 49 -6.88 4.55 4.95
N MET A 50 -5.79 4.56 5.72
CA MET A 50 -5.14 3.35 6.22
C MET A 50 -5.98 2.78 7.36
N ASP A 51 -6.87 1.83 7.04
CA ASP A 51 -7.59 1.04 8.06
C ASP A 51 -6.86 -0.27 8.38
N GLY A 52 -7.35 -1.00 9.38
CA GLY A 52 -6.76 -2.29 9.78
C GLY A 52 -6.67 -3.30 8.64
N ARG A 53 -7.59 -3.28 7.66
CA ARG A 53 -7.53 -4.18 6.49
C ARG A 53 -6.43 -3.79 5.52
N CYS A 54 -6.21 -2.48 5.32
CA CYS A 54 -5.08 -1.99 4.54
C CYS A 54 -3.75 -2.38 5.21
N CYS A 55 -3.69 -2.29 6.55
CA CYS A 55 -2.54 -2.73 7.35
C CYS A 55 -2.27 -4.22 7.19
N ASP A 56 -3.29 -5.05 7.42
CA ASP A 56 -3.17 -6.50 7.31
C ASP A 56 -2.72 -6.91 5.89
N PHE A 57 -3.30 -6.29 4.85
CA PHE A 57 -2.87 -6.52 3.47
C PHE A 57 -1.41 -6.12 3.25
N TYR A 58 -1.00 -4.94 3.71
CA TYR A 58 0.38 -4.48 3.53
C TYR A 58 1.38 -5.42 4.22
N ALA A 59 1.08 -5.81 5.46
CA ALA A 59 1.94 -6.67 6.26
C ALA A 59 2.01 -8.11 5.75
N SER A 60 0.89 -8.67 5.28
CA SER A 60 0.82 -10.08 4.86
C SER A 60 1.14 -10.31 3.39
N GLU A 61 0.86 -9.34 2.51
CA GLU A 61 1.00 -9.53 1.06
C GLU A 61 2.13 -8.70 0.44
N VAL A 62 2.41 -7.50 0.95
CA VAL A 62 3.40 -6.60 0.34
C VAL A 62 4.78 -6.80 0.98
N LEU A 63 4.88 -6.60 2.30
CA LEU A 63 6.15 -6.66 3.02
C LEU A 63 6.93 -7.98 2.80
N PRO A 64 6.31 -9.18 2.80
CA PRO A 64 7.06 -10.42 2.63
C PRO A 64 7.65 -10.62 1.22
N ARG A 65 7.17 -9.87 0.22
CA ARG A 65 7.68 -9.92 -1.16
C ARG A 65 8.87 -8.99 -1.35
N GLU A 66 8.88 -7.88 -0.60
CA GLU A 66 9.84 -6.79 -0.76
C GLU A 66 10.99 -6.85 0.26
N LEU A 67 10.75 -7.46 1.42
CA LEU A 67 11.74 -7.60 2.47
C LEU A 67 12.44 -8.96 2.41
N ASN A 68 13.75 -8.95 2.63
CA ASN A 68 14.57 -10.15 2.71
C ASN A 68 15.13 -10.32 4.12
N GLY A 69 14.87 -11.48 4.74
CA GLY A 69 15.41 -11.81 6.06
C GLY A 69 14.68 -11.15 7.22
N ALA A 70 15.28 -11.23 8.41
CA ALA A 70 14.68 -10.70 9.63
C ALA A 70 14.63 -9.17 9.60
N THR A 71 13.43 -8.60 9.64
CA THR A 71 13.19 -7.15 9.58
C THR A 71 12.36 -6.70 10.77
N VAL A 72 12.62 -5.48 11.25
CA VAL A 72 11.78 -4.79 12.25
C VAL A 72 11.00 -3.69 11.53
N VAL A 73 9.68 -3.69 11.67
CA VAL A 73 8.80 -2.68 11.08
C VAL A 73 8.36 -1.73 12.18
N LEU A 74 8.64 -0.44 12.00
CA LEU A 74 8.05 0.60 12.83
C LEU A 74 6.82 1.16 12.11
N ALA A 75 5.66 0.96 12.74
CA ALA A 75 4.39 1.46 12.30
C ALA A 75 4.03 2.71 13.09
N ASP A 76 3.70 3.81 12.41
CA ASP A 76 3.19 5.04 13.01
C ASP A 76 1.86 5.43 12.33
N ASN A 77 1.00 6.14 13.06
CA ASN A 77 -0.27 6.67 12.56
C ASN A 77 -1.25 5.60 12.02
N PHE A 78 -1.32 4.47 12.71
CA PHE A 78 -2.40 3.49 12.57
C PHE A 78 -3.47 3.78 13.63
N ASP A 79 -4.73 3.88 13.20
CA ASP A 79 -5.89 3.89 14.12
C ASP A 79 -6.12 2.51 14.75
#